data_AF-A0A9X8N4Q7-F1
#
_entry.id   AF-A0A9X8N4Q7-F1
#
_cell.length_a   1.000
_cell.length_b   1.000
_cell.length_c   1.000
_cell.angle_alpha   90.00
_cell.angle_beta   90.00
_cell.angle_gamma   90.00
#
_symmetry.space_group_name_H-M   'P 1'
#
loop_
_entity.id
_entity.type
_entity.pdbx_description
1 polymer ?
#
loop_
_entity_poly.entity_id
_entity_poly.type
_entity_poly.pdbx_seq_one_letter_code
_entity_poly.pdbx_strand_id
1 'polypeptide(L)'
;MRGELENFAGEVFEPFARNDQRRWGQVYVRGLLTDGKRKSVEPMAARLGEDGNRQALAHFVTTSPWDPSHIRARLAWKMEAV
;
A
#
# COMPACT_ATOMS: atom_id res chain seq x y z
N MET A 1 -6.78 2.42 13.73
CA MET A 1 -5.75 2.67 12.71
C MET A 1 -5.44 1.48 11.80
N ARG A 2 -4.89 0.34 12.26
CA ARG A 2 -4.54 -0.78 11.34
C ARG A 2 -5.72 -1.24 10.46
N GLY A 3 -6.86 -1.59 11.07
CA GLY A 3 -8.04 -2.06 10.32
C GLY A 3 -8.64 -0.99 9.40
N GLU A 4 -8.65 0.28 9.82
CA GLU A 4 -9.11 1.40 8.97
C GLU A 4 -8.21 1.59 7.75
N LEU A 5 -6.89 1.50 7.92
CA LEU A 5 -5.93 1.56 6.82
C LEU A 5 -6.05 0.37 5.88
N GLU A 6 -6.26 -0.84 6.42
CA GLU A 6 -6.44 -2.05 5.62
C GLU A 6 -7.73 -1.99 4.80
N ASN A 7 -8.83 -1.51 5.38
CA ASN A 7 -10.10 -1.29 4.66
C ASN A 7 -9.94 -0.22 3.58
N PHE A 8 -9.39 0.94 3.93
CA PHE A 8 -9.13 2.02 2.97
C PHE A 8 -8.26 1.54 1.79
N ALA A 9 -7.15 0.87 2.10
CA ALA A 9 -6.25 0.35 1.07
C ALA A 9 -6.90 -0.77 0.26
N GLY A 10 -7.69 -1.65 0.88
CA GLY A 10 -8.46 -2.68 0.17
C GLY A 10 -9.42 -2.11 -0.86
N GLU A 11 -10.13 -1.04 -0.50
CA GLU A 11 -11.03 -0.34 -1.42
C GLU A 11 -10.29 0.39 -2.55
N VAL A 12 -9.20 1.09 -2.23
CA VAL A 12 -8.43 1.88 -3.20
C VAL A 12 -7.66 0.97 -4.16
N PHE A 13 -7.19 -0.19 -3.69
CA PHE A 13 -6.46 -1.18 -4.49
C PHE A 13 -7.34 -2.26 -5.12
N GLU A 14 -8.67 -2.15 -5.02
CA GLU A 14 -9.62 -3.02 -5.72
C GLU A 14 -9.27 -3.19 -7.22
N PRO A 15 -8.88 -2.14 -7.97
CA PRO A 15 -8.57 -2.25 -9.40
C PRO A 15 -7.31 -3.09 -9.74
N PHE A 16 -6.51 -3.49 -8.76
CA PHE A 16 -5.37 -4.37 -9.04
C PHE A 16 -5.84 -5.74 -9.49
N ALA A 17 -5.32 -6.24 -10.61
CA ALA A 17 -5.70 -7.56 -11.10
C ALA A 17 -5.17 -8.70 -10.22
N ARG A 18 -4.01 -8.51 -9.57
CA ARG A 18 -3.31 -9.57 -8.84
C ARG A 18 -3.47 -9.43 -7.32
N ASN A 19 -3.73 -10.56 -6.65
CA ASN A 19 -3.85 -10.63 -5.18
C ASN A 19 -2.58 -10.17 -4.45
N ASP A 20 -1.40 -10.46 -5.00
CA ASP A 20 -0.12 -10.07 -4.40
C ASP A 20 0.10 -8.55 -4.44
N GLN A 21 -0.34 -7.87 -5.50
CA GLN A 21 -0.33 -6.40 -5.59
C GLN A 21 -1.20 -5.77 -4.51
N ARG A 22 -2.42 -6.28 -4.32
CA ARG A 22 -3.31 -5.80 -3.24
C ARG A 22 -2.68 -5.99 -1.87
N ARG A 23 -2.17 -7.19 -1.59
CA ARG A 23 -1.51 -7.50 -0.33
C ARG A 23 -0.32 -6.58 -0.05
N TRP A 24 0.62 -6.49 -0.99
CA TRP A 24 1.83 -5.68 -0.77
C TRP A 24 1.57 -4.18 -0.83
N GLY A 25 0.55 -3.73 -1.57
CA GLY A 25 0.06 -2.36 -1.51
C GLY A 25 -0.47 -1.98 -0.14
N GLN A 26 -1.31 -2.84 0.46
CA GLN A 26 -1.82 -2.62 1.81
C GLN A 26 -0.67 -2.52 2.84
N VAL A 27 0.28 -3.46 2.78
CA VAL A 27 1.45 -3.46 3.68
C VAL A 27 2.32 -2.21 3.45
N TYR A 28 2.51 -1.78 2.20
CA TYR A 28 3.28 -0.59 1.86
C TYR A 28 2.64 0.69 2.42
N VAL A 29 1.32 0.87 2.24
CA VAL A 29 0.58 2.02 2.80
C VAL A 29 0.65 2.01 4.33
N ARG A 30 0.50 0.84 4.96
CA ARG A 30 0.65 0.73 6.41
C ARG A 30 2.06 1.10 6.85
N GLY A 31 3.09 0.69 6.12
CA GLY A 31 4.48 1.08 6.38
C GLY A 31 4.71 2.58 6.28
N LEU A 32 4.06 3.24 5.31
CA LEU A 32 4.16 4.69 5.08
C LEU A 32 3.46 5.53 6.15
N LEU A 33 2.31 5.05 6.63
CA LEU A 33 1.42 5.80 7.53
C LEU A 33 1.57 5.41 9.01
N THR A 34 2.29 4.34 9.31
CA THR A 34 2.73 4.03 10.68
C THR A 34 3.89 4.94 11.08
N ASP A 35 3.87 5.42 12.33
CA ASP A 35 4.88 6.31 12.88
C ASP A 35 6.32 5.90 12.57
N GLY A 36 7.12 6.89 12.17
CA GLY A 36 8.57 6.76 12.05
C GLY A 36 9.18 7.76 11.08
N LYS A 37 10.45 8.10 11.31
CA LYS A 37 11.11 9.25 10.68
C LYS A 37 11.41 9.08 9.18
N ARG A 38 11.68 7.86 8.71
CA ARG A 38 12.10 7.59 7.33
C ARG A 38 11.04 6.80 6.56
N LYS A 39 10.76 7.18 5.31
CA LYS A 39 9.79 6.50 4.42
C LYS A 39 10.44 5.56 3.40
N SER A 40 11.72 5.22 3.58
CA SER A 40 12.39 4.23 2.73
C SER A 40 11.96 2.80 3.09
N VAL A 41 12.09 1.88 2.12
CA VAL A 41 11.57 0.51 2.23
C VAL A 41 12.10 -0.24 3.45
N GLU A 42 13.39 -0.10 3.75
CA GLU A 42 14.02 -0.82 4.86
C GLU A 42 13.49 -0.36 6.25
N PRO A 43 13.49 0.95 6.60
CA PRO A 43 12.81 1.42 7.81
C PRO A 43 11.32 1.11 7.88
N MET A 44 10.62 0.99 6.73
CA MET A 44 9.22 0.56 6.71
C MET A 44 9.08 -0.93 7.01
N ALA A 45 9.89 -1.78 6.39
CA ALA A 45 9.88 -3.22 6.68
C ALA A 45 10.20 -3.49 8.16
N ALA A 46 11.21 -2.81 8.71
CA ALA A 46 11.61 -2.98 10.11
C ALA A 46 10.48 -2.65 11.10
N ARG A 47 9.72 -1.56 10.88
CA ARG A 47 8.61 -1.19 11.78
C ARG A 47 7.38 -2.09 11.65
N LEU A 48 7.22 -2.76 10.51
CA LEU A 48 6.11 -3.67 10.25
C LEU A 48 6.31 -5.05 10.89
N GLY A 49 7.51 -5.35 11.40
CA GLY A 49 7.80 -6.61 12.09
C GLY A 49 7.53 -7.82 11.19
N GLU A 50 6.76 -8.79 11.69
CA GLU A 50 6.41 -10.02 10.98
C GLU A 50 5.64 -9.78 9.67
N ASP A 51 4.93 -8.65 9.56
CA ASP A 51 4.25 -8.28 8.33
C ASP A 51 5.18 -7.62 7.30
N GLY A 52 6.38 -7.22 7.73
CA GLY A 52 7.34 -6.46 6.93
C GLY A 52 8.23 -7.36 6.09
N ASN A 53 8.16 -7.24 4.77
CA ASN A 53 9.11 -7.87 3.87
C ASN A 53 9.78 -6.81 2.98
N ARG A 54 11.05 -6.51 3.27
CA ARG A 54 11.84 -5.49 2.55
C ARG A 54 11.89 -5.74 1.04
N GLN A 55 12.09 -6.99 0.61
CA GLN A 55 12.21 -7.32 -0.80
C GLN A 55 10.86 -7.18 -1.52
N ALA A 56 9.79 -7.69 -0.90
CA ALA A 56 8.46 -7.61 -1.50
C ALA A 56 7.96 -6.16 -1.57
N LEU A 57 8.23 -5.35 -0.55
CA LEU A 57 7.91 -3.91 -0.56
C LEU A 57 8.70 -3.13 -1.60
N ALA A 58 10.00 -3.43 -1.77
CA ALA A 58 10.81 -2.86 -2.84
C ALA A 58 10.24 -3.24 -4.21
N HIS A 59 10.00 -4.53 -4.44
CA HIS A 59 9.45 -5.02 -5.70
C HIS A 59 8.08 -4.41 -6.01
N PHE A 60 7.20 -4.29 -5.01
CA PHE A 60 5.87 -3.69 -5.17
C PHE A 60 5.94 -2.25 -5.72
N VAL A 61 6.80 -1.40 -5.14
CA VAL A 61 6.88 0.02 -5.53
C VAL A 61 7.71 0.27 -6.78
N THR A 62 8.68 -0.59 -7.10
CA THR A 62 9.59 -0.35 -8.25
C THR A 62 9.28 -1.15 -9.50
N THR A 63 8.81 -2.39 -9.37
CA THR A 63 8.85 -3.37 -10.48
C THR A 63 7.52 -4.08 -10.70
N SER A 64 6.62 -4.07 -9.72
CA SER A 64 5.32 -4.69 -9.87
C SER A 64 4.51 -3.99 -10.97
N PRO A 65 3.90 -4.73 -11.91
CA PRO A 65 3.21 -4.15 -13.06
C PRO A 65 1.79 -3.75 -12.68
N TRP A 66 1.62 -2.56 -12.13
CA TRP A 66 0.32 -1.94 -11.90
C TRP A 66 0.29 -0.53 -12.48
N ASP A 67 -0.84 -0.13 -13.07
CA ASP A 67 -1.01 1.22 -13.61
C ASP A 67 -1.46 2.17 -12.49
N PRO A 68 -0.67 3.22 -12.18
CA PRO A 68 -1.07 4.23 -11.20
C PRO A 68 -2.34 5.00 -11.58
N SER A 69 -2.73 5.04 -12.86
CA SER A 69 -3.94 5.72 -13.32
C SER A 69 -5.21 5.14 -12.69
N HIS A 70 -5.32 3.81 -12.62
CA HIS A 70 -6.47 3.12 -12.03
C HIS A 70 -6.63 3.45 -10.54
N ILE A 71 -5.51 3.49 -9.81
CA ILE A 71 -5.51 3.82 -8.38
C ILE A 71 -5.87 5.29 -8.15
N ARG A 72 -5.34 6.20 -8.97
CA ARG A 72 -5.70 7.63 -8.90
C ARG A 72 -7.18 7.87 -9.20
N ALA A 73 -7.73 7.21 -10.22
CA ALA A 73 -9.15 7.31 -10.54
C ALA A 73 -10.03 6.80 -9.40
N ARG A 74 -9.69 5.64 -8.82
CA ARG A 74 -10.41 5.08 -7.67
C ARG A 74 -10.36 5.97 -6.44
N LEU A 75 -9.22 6.64 -6.21
CA LEU A 75 -9.04 7.60 -5.13
C LEU A 75 -9.87 8.87 -5.36
N ALA A 76 -9.84 9.44 -6.57
CA ALA A 76 -10.62 10.62 -6.93
C ALA A 76 -12.12 10.38 -6.72
N TRP A 77 -12.65 9.27 -7.22
CA TRP A 77 -14.05 8.88 -7.01
C TRP A 77 -14.41 8.75 -5.53
N LYS A 78 -13.51 8.21 -4.69
CA LYS A 78 -13.73 8.09 -3.24
C LYS A 78 -13.74 9.44 -2.53
N MET A 79 -12.93 10.40 -3.00
CA MET A 79 -12.83 11.74 -2.40
C MET A 79 -14.02 12.64 -2.77
N GLU A 80 -14.63 12.43 -3.93
CA GLU A 80 -15.86 13.15 -4.35
C GLU A 80 -17.11 12.70 -3.58
N ALA A 81 -17.11 11.49 -3.02
CA ALA A 81 -18.25 10.90 -2.32
C ALA A 81 -18.45 11.42 -0.87
N VAL A 82 -18.02 12.66 -0.57
CA VAL A 82 -18.11 13.30 0.77
C VAL A 82 -19.14 14.42 0.77
#